data_AF-A0A4D5RMD2-F1
#
_entry.id   AF-A0A4D5RMD2-F1
#
_cell.length_a   1.000
_cell.length_b   1.000
_cell.length_c   1.000
_cell.angle_alpha   90.00
_cell.angle_beta   90.00
_cell.angle_gamma   90.00
#
_symmetry.space_group_name_H-M   'P 1'
#
loop_
_entity.id
_entity.type
_entity.pdbx_description
1 polymer ?
#
loop_
_entity_poly.entity_id
_entity_poly.type
_entity_poly.pdbx_seq_one_letter_code
_entity_poly.pdbx_strand_id
1 'polypeptide(L)'
;MALLTSSWATASLLFFVLLIKQGAGVPPECEFQEFYNLYSSVVGNLKFRVTGTLNTPYILQRDCDALKNVTQRVETFLEGCTADNNEDLKKRIRGLRLARDSLCGSELEDDLNLWQDCFDAKVFAECKKNVAERLRKLEQDGALDVAGDHLCRNESLGFQCALKAGAGCPEKAERARKAVENYINLLMDVKTCRRPAEYACEGDLFDHCYWMVMSGPAARLPLLPSDAETLSKHCKAAKSAPTCTRNLQIEQCPEETKKILGTIEDGFRSIPDSICNEELPTSVEEWNKCLDPEALEKCMSEIPRPNPTFVSEADVHVHLCRDREEKLKCELAAGSNCPSSASVAKKALYELRTLENTRYNCTRPKIDNYGGSGFSTNPTILVTLSALCVALLPLKQTLLRDFN
;
A
#
# COMPACT_ATOMS: atom_id res chain seq x y z
N MET A 1 33.47 74.62 5.44
CA MET A 1 32.44 73.60 5.07
C MET A 1 32.94 72.26 5.56
N ALA A 2 32.26 71.69 6.55
CA ALA A 2 32.55 70.35 7.05
C ALA A 2 32.09 69.32 6.00
N LEU A 3 32.97 68.40 5.61
CA LEU A 3 32.59 67.20 4.87
C LEU A 3 33.01 65.98 5.67
N LEU A 4 32.00 65.23 6.07
CA LEU A 4 32.05 64.01 6.88
C LEU A 4 32.79 62.89 6.14
N THR A 5 33.70 62.24 6.85
CA THR A 5 34.34 60.98 6.47
C THR A 5 33.33 59.84 6.61
N SER A 6 32.99 59.18 5.50
CA SER A 6 32.11 58.00 5.49
C SER A 6 32.96 56.75 5.27
N SER A 7 33.09 55.97 6.35
CA SER A 7 33.77 54.69 6.41
C SER A 7 33.02 53.63 5.59
N TRP A 8 33.62 53.17 4.49
CA TRP A 8 33.16 52.07 3.65
C TRP A 8 33.49 50.65 4.19
N ALA A 9 33.87 50.53 5.47
CA ALA A 9 34.36 49.26 6.02
C ALA A 9 33.33 48.47 6.86
N THR A 10 32.14 49.00 7.14
CA THR A 10 31.15 48.35 8.04
C THR A 10 29.94 47.72 7.35
N ALA A 11 29.75 47.94 6.04
CA ALA A 11 28.60 47.38 5.31
C ALA A 11 28.77 45.89 4.95
N SER A 12 30.01 45.44 4.68
CA SER A 12 30.24 44.05 4.23
C SER A 12 30.17 43.01 5.36
N LEU A 13 30.47 43.40 6.61
CA LEU A 13 30.36 42.49 7.77
C LEU A 13 28.90 42.29 8.22
N LEU A 14 28.05 43.30 8.08
CA LEU A 14 26.62 43.18 8.40
C LEU A 14 25.85 42.34 7.37
N PHE A 15 26.30 42.30 6.10
CA PHE A 15 25.72 41.41 5.09
C PHE A 15 26.05 39.93 5.37
N PHE A 16 27.27 39.63 5.85
CA PHE A 16 27.63 38.28 6.27
C PHE A 16 26.88 37.82 7.54
N VAL A 17 26.61 38.72 8.48
CA VAL A 17 25.87 38.37 9.72
C VAL A 17 24.36 38.28 9.49
N LEU A 18 23.79 39.01 8.51
CA LEU A 18 22.37 38.92 8.18
C LEU A 18 22.04 37.69 7.30
N LEU A 19 22.98 37.19 6.50
CA LEU A 19 22.80 35.93 5.75
C LEU A 19 22.90 34.69 6.65
N ILE A 20 23.50 34.79 7.84
CA ILE A 20 23.55 33.69 8.82
C ILE A 20 22.24 33.58 9.64
N LYS A 21 21.36 34.58 9.59
CA LYS A 21 20.15 34.64 10.44
C LYS A 21 18.82 34.40 9.74
N GLN A 22 18.79 34.17 8.43
CA GLN A 22 17.58 33.79 7.71
C GLN A 22 17.84 32.54 6.86
N GLY A 23 17.60 31.39 7.47
CA GLY A 23 17.83 30.08 6.89
C GLY A 23 18.74 29.24 7.78
N ALA A 24 18.27 28.88 8.98
CA ALA A 24 18.77 27.67 9.61
C ALA A 24 18.41 26.55 8.64
N GLY A 25 19.37 26.21 7.78
CA GLY A 25 19.18 25.36 6.62
C GLY A 25 18.67 24.02 7.11
N VAL A 26 17.41 23.73 6.79
CA VAL A 26 16.93 22.35 6.84
C VAL A 26 17.87 21.58 5.92
N PRO A 27 18.61 20.58 6.44
CA PRO A 27 19.50 19.78 5.59
C PRO A 27 18.69 19.23 4.41
N PRO A 28 19.27 19.15 3.20
CA PRO A 28 18.57 18.54 2.08
C PRO A 28 18.19 17.09 2.43
N GLU A 29 17.11 16.58 1.84
CA GLU A 29 16.75 15.17 2.01
C GLU A 29 17.82 14.28 1.39
N CYS A 30 18.12 13.17 2.06
CA CYS A 30 19.09 12.21 1.56
C CYS A 30 18.56 11.47 0.33
N GLU A 31 19.35 11.45 -0.73
CA GLU A 31 19.05 10.68 -1.94
C GLU A 31 19.18 9.18 -1.68
N PHE A 32 18.08 8.44 -1.85
CA PHE A 32 18.03 7.00 -1.60
C PHE A 32 19.04 6.23 -2.47
N GLN A 33 19.17 6.63 -3.74
CA GLN A 33 20.07 5.95 -4.68
C GLN A 33 21.54 6.11 -4.29
N GLU A 34 21.93 7.29 -3.80
CA GLU A 34 23.28 7.54 -3.31
C GLU A 34 23.58 6.69 -2.09
N PHE A 35 22.67 6.70 -1.10
CA PHE A 35 22.75 5.81 0.05
C PHE A 35 22.89 4.34 -0.38
N TYR A 36 22.00 3.85 -1.25
CA TYR A 36 22.03 2.47 -1.74
C TYR A 36 23.36 2.10 -2.41
N ASN A 37 23.91 2.98 -3.24
CA ASN A 37 25.19 2.77 -3.90
C ASN A 37 26.36 2.69 -2.91
N LEU A 38 26.28 3.35 -1.76
CA LEU A 38 27.34 3.31 -0.74
C LEU A 38 27.51 1.93 -0.12
N TYR A 39 26.40 1.25 0.21
CA TYR A 39 26.46 0.03 1.03
C TYR A 39 26.08 -1.27 0.33
N SER A 40 25.29 -1.22 -0.76
CA SER A 40 24.78 -2.43 -1.43
C SER A 40 25.88 -3.40 -1.86
N SER A 41 26.93 -2.90 -2.51
CA SER A 41 28.07 -3.72 -2.96
C SER A 41 28.83 -4.32 -1.77
N VAL A 42 28.99 -3.61 -0.66
CA VAL A 42 29.69 -4.12 0.52
C VAL A 42 28.90 -5.27 1.14
N VAL A 43 27.61 -5.03 1.41
CA VAL A 43 26.72 -5.99 2.05
C VAL A 43 26.49 -7.22 1.16
N GLY A 44 26.27 -7.03 -0.13
CA GLY A 44 26.07 -8.12 -1.08
C GLY A 44 27.29 -9.04 -1.21
N ASN A 45 28.48 -8.59 -0.79
CA ASN A 45 29.72 -9.35 -0.84
C ASN A 45 30.15 -9.98 0.49
N LEU A 46 29.41 -9.72 1.58
CA LEU A 46 29.66 -10.37 2.87
C LEU A 46 29.59 -11.89 2.75
N LYS A 47 30.39 -12.59 3.57
CA LYS A 47 30.53 -14.06 3.52
C LYS A 47 29.81 -14.78 4.67
N PHE A 48 29.13 -14.03 5.52
CA PHE A 48 28.37 -14.53 6.65
C PHE A 48 27.38 -15.62 6.24
N ARG A 49 27.43 -16.74 6.95
CA ARG A 49 26.65 -17.95 6.68
C ARG A 49 25.49 -18.04 7.66
N VAL A 50 24.30 -18.28 7.13
CA VAL A 50 23.06 -18.30 7.91
C VAL A 50 22.50 -19.71 8.16
N THR A 51 23.02 -20.73 7.48
CA THR A 51 22.45 -22.10 7.43
C THR A 51 23.17 -23.11 8.33
N GLY A 52 23.44 -22.75 9.59
CA GLY A 52 24.12 -23.65 10.54
C GLY A 52 25.52 -24.09 10.10
N THR A 53 26.10 -23.40 9.12
CA THR A 53 27.45 -23.67 8.61
C THR A 53 28.44 -22.76 9.32
N LEU A 54 29.59 -23.30 9.70
CA LEU A 54 30.61 -22.58 10.47
C LEU A 54 30.96 -21.22 9.84
N ASN A 55 30.82 -20.17 10.65
CA ASN A 55 31.39 -18.86 10.40
C ASN A 55 32.76 -18.79 11.07
N THR A 56 33.82 -19.05 10.31
CA THR A 56 35.19 -19.03 10.86
C THR A 56 35.55 -17.64 11.40
N PRO A 57 36.47 -17.52 12.37
CA PRO A 57 36.95 -16.23 12.89
C PRO A 57 37.37 -15.26 11.78
N TYR A 58 38.03 -15.77 10.74
CA TYR A 58 38.45 -14.99 9.58
C TYR A 58 37.28 -14.36 8.81
N ILE A 59 36.17 -15.09 8.63
CA ILE A 59 34.95 -14.58 7.99
C ILE A 59 34.34 -13.48 8.85
N LEU A 60 34.16 -13.74 10.15
CA LEU A 60 33.56 -12.79 11.08
C LEU A 60 34.35 -11.49 11.15
N GLN A 61 35.67 -11.57 11.26
CA GLN A 61 36.54 -10.40 11.28
C GLN A 61 36.44 -9.59 9.97
N ARG A 62 36.55 -10.27 8.82
CA ARG A 62 36.49 -9.62 7.51
C ARG A 62 35.15 -8.92 7.27
N ASP A 63 34.05 -9.58 7.60
CA ASP A 63 32.71 -9.03 7.42
C ASP A 63 32.44 -7.89 8.41
N CYS A 64 32.91 -8.01 9.65
CA CYS A 64 32.84 -6.93 10.64
C CYS A 64 33.62 -5.69 10.17
N ASP A 65 34.84 -5.85 9.66
CA ASP A 65 35.65 -4.74 9.16
C ASP A 65 34.99 -4.05 7.96
N ALA A 66 34.39 -4.83 7.05
CA ALA A 66 33.61 -4.31 5.93
C ALA A 66 32.38 -3.51 6.41
N LEU A 67 31.65 -4.04 7.41
CA LEU A 67 30.48 -3.38 7.99
C LEU A 67 30.86 -2.09 8.74
N LYS A 68 31.97 -2.07 9.48
CA LYS A 68 32.50 -0.87 10.13
C LYS A 68 32.85 0.20 9.10
N ASN A 69 33.59 -0.18 8.05
CA ASN A 69 34.00 0.74 6.99
C ASN A 69 32.79 1.39 6.29
N VAL A 70 31.82 0.59 5.88
CA VAL A 70 30.64 1.11 5.17
C VAL A 70 29.73 1.91 6.08
N THR A 71 29.60 1.54 7.35
CA THR A 71 28.80 2.31 8.31
C THR A 71 29.41 3.69 8.54
N GLN A 72 30.75 3.79 8.66
CA GLN A 72 31.42 5.08 8.75
C GLN A 72 31.15 5.96 7.52
N ARG A 73 31.19 5.38 6.31
CA ARG A 73 30.87 6.11 5.07
C ARG A 73 29.42 6.59 5.03
N VAL A 74 28.48 5.78 5.52
CA VAL A 74 27.07 6.18 5.67
C VAL A 74 26.91 7.28 6.71
N GLU A 75 27.62 7.22 7.84
CA GLU A 75 27.58 8.28 8.86
C GLU A 75 28.09 9.61 8.29
N THR A 76 29.19 9.61 7.53
CA THR A 76 29.67 10.80 6.82
C THR A 76 28.68 11.30 5.76
N PHE A 77 28.00 10.41 5.04
CA PHE A 77 26.93 10.80 4.11
C PHE A 77 25.78 11.52 4.83
N LEU A 78 25.38 11.02 6.01
CA LEU A 78 24.31 11.60 6.83
C LEU A 78 24.69 12.94 7.50
N GLU A 79 25.95 13.35 7.48
CA GLU A 79 26.34 14.71 7.89
C GLU A 79 25.90 15.76 6.85
N GLY A 80 25.68 15.35 5.59
CA GLY A 80 25.32 16.24 4.48
C GLY A 80 23.82 16.33 4.17
N CYS A 81 22.98 15.49 4.77
CA CYS A 81 21.55 15.38 4.45
C CYS A 81 20.73 14.85 5.64
N THR A 82 19.39 14.92 5.57
CA THR A 82 18.49 14.32 6.57
C THR A 82 17.67 13.16 5.98
N ALA A 83 17.48 12.11 6.78
CA ALA A 83 16.58 11.00 6.49
C ALA A 83 15.23 11.15 7.23
N ASP A 84 14.98 12.27 7.91
CA ASP A 84 13.86 12.42 8.85
C ASP A 84 12.47 12.28 8.21
N ASN A 85 12.35 12.56 6.91
CA ASN A 85 11.09 12.41 6.18
C ASN A 85 11.00 11.10 5.37
N ASN A 86 12.03 10.24 5.43
CA ASN A 86 12.09 9.01 4.64
C ASN A 86 12.20 7.78 5.54
N GLU A 87 11.05 7.20 5.88
CA GLU A 87 10.95 6.03 6.76
C GLU A 87 11.67 4.78 6.20
N ASP A 88 11.67 4.58 4.89
CA ASP A 88 12.40 3.44 4.28
C ASP A 88 13.91 3.61 4.43
N LEU A 89 14.42 4.84 4.21
CA LEU A 89 15.83 5.15 4.42
C LEU A 89 16.23 4.97 5.90
N LYS A 90 15.43 5.47 6.84
CA LYS A 90 15.65 5.24 8.29
C LYS A 90 15.69 3.76 8.62
N LYS A 91 14.73 2.98 8.10
CA LYS A 91 14.63 1.53 8.30
C LYS A 91 15.91 0.81 7.84
N ARG A 92 16.49 1.21 6.70
CA ARG A 92 17.72 0.61 6.15
C ARG A 92 18.99 1.04 6.87
N ILE A 93 19.10 2.33 7.23
CA ILE A 93 20.22 2.83 8.08
C ILE A 93 20.24 2.07 9.41
N ARG A 94 19.07 1.89 10.04
CA ARG A 94 18.94 1.11 11.27
C ARG A 94 19.32 -0.36 11.05
N GLY A 95 18.88 -0.97 9.95
CA GLY A 95 19.24 -2.34 9.57
C GLY A 95 20.75 -2.53 9.45
N LEU A 96 21.45 -1.60 8.79
CA LEU A 96 22.91 -1.62 8.66
C LEU A 96 23.62 -1.56 10.02
N ARG A 97 23.21 -0.63 10.88
CA ARG A 97 23.78 -0.49 12.24
C ARG A 97 23.56 -1.74 13.09
N LEU A 98 22.35 -2.30 13.07
CA LEU A 98 22.03 -3.52 13.81
C LEU A 98 22.86 -4.73 13.35
N ALA A 99 23.03 -4.88 12.03
CA ALA A 99 23.87 -5.95 11.48
C ALA A 99 25.34 -5.76 11.87
N ARG A 100 25.89 -4.54 11.75
CA ARG A 100 27.25 -4.21 12.23
C ARG A 100 27.42 -4.59 13.70
N ASP A 101 26.54 -4.10 14.56
CA ASP A 101 26.65 -4.30 16.01
C ASP A 101 26.54 -5.78 16.39
N SER A 102 25.69 -6.53 15.67
CA SER A 102 25.53 -7.96 15.90
C SER A 102 26.75 -8.76 15.41
N LEU A 103 27.23 -8.50 14.19
CA LEU A 103 28.30 -9.27 13.54
C LEU A 103 29.69 -8.94 14.11
N CYS A 104 29.85 -7.78 14.73
CA CYS A 104 31.09 -7.35 15.39
C CYS A 104 31.16 -7.69 16.89
N GLY A 105 30.16 -8.39 17.44
CA GLY A 105 30.13 -8.76 18.85
C GLY A 105 31.22 -9.77 19.21
N SER A 106 31.96 -9.52 20.30
CA SER A 106 33.10 -10.35 20.71
C SER A 106 32.74 -11.78 21.12
N GLU A 107 31.52 -12.02 21.58
CA GLU A 107 31.04 -13.35 22.00
C GLU A 107 30.26 -14.07 20.88
N LEU A 108 30.15 -13.46 19.69
CA LEU A 108 29.34 -14.00 18.60
C LEU A 108 29.88 -15.34 18.08
N GLU A 109 31.20 -15.51 18.07
CA GLU A 109 31.83 -16.74 17.58
C GLU A 109 31.36 -17.97 18.38
N ASP A 110 31.45 -17.89 19.72
CA ASP A 110 31.00 -18.96 20.60
C ASP A 110 29.50 -19.23 20.46
N ASP A 111 28.69 -18.18 20.36
CA ASP A 111 27.25 -18.30 20.18
C ASP A 111 26.89 -18.90 18.81
N LEU A 112 27.68 -18.64 17.76
CA LEU A 112 27.50 -19.23 16.43
C LEU A 112 27.95 -20.70 16.38
N ASN A 113 28.95 -21.09 17.17
CA ASN A 113 29.31 -22.49 17.34
C ASN A 113 28.17 -23.26 18.01
N LEU A 114 27.58 -22.70 19.07
CA LEU A 114 26.38 -23.26 19.69
C LEU A 114 25.22 -23.35 18.69
N TRP A 115 24.96 -22.28 17.94
CA TRP A 115 23.93 -22.23 16.90
C TRP A 115 24.13 -23.34 15.86
N GLN A 116 25.35 -23.54 15.39
CA GLN A 116 25.69 -24.59 14.43
C GLN A 116 25.38 -25.98 15.00
N ASP A 117 25.76 -26.25 16.24
CA ASP A 117 25.58 -27.57 16.85
C ASP A 117 24.10 -27.93 17.07
N CYS A 118 23.25 -26.94 17.35
CA CYS A 118 21.81 -27.13 17.54
C CYS A 118 20.96 -26.92 16.28
N PHE A 119 21.54 -26.46 15.17
CA PHE A 119 20.80 -26.18 13.94
C PHE A 119 20.23 -27.48 13.33
N ASP A 120 18.91 -27.58 13.24
CA ASP A 120 18.27 -28.75 12.65
C ASP A 120 18.22 -28.64 11.11
N ALA A 121 19.20 -29.27 10.45
CA ALA A 121 19.29 -29.32 9.00
C ALA A 121 18.09 -30.01 8.33
N LYS A 122 17.40 -30.94 9.02
CA LYS A 122 16.20 -31.60 8.48
C LYS A 122 15.03 -30.62 8.48
N VAL A 123 14.83 -29.89 9.58
CA VAL A 123 13.81 -28.82 9.68
C VAL A 123 14.05 -27.76 8.61
N PHE A 124 15.30 -27.35 8.40
CA PHE A 124 15.65 -26.38 7.35
C PHE A 124 15.27 -26.89 5.95
N ALA A 125 15.69 -28.11 5.60
CA ALA A 125 15.46 -28.70 4.28
C ALA A 125 13.96 -28.91 4.00
N GLU A 126 13.22 -29.43 4.98
CA GLU A 126 11.77 -29.61 4.88
C GLU A 126 11.05 -28.27 4.74
N CYS A 127 11.41 -27.27 5.54
CA CYS A 127 10.85 -25.93 5.44
C CYS A 127 11.11 -25.32 4.06
N LYS A 128 12.34 -25.39 3.53
CA LYS A 128 12.68 -24.88 2.19
C LYS A 128 11.89 -25.59 1.09
N LYS A 129 11.71 -26.90 1.20
CA LYS A 129 10.89 -27.68 0.26
C LYS A 129 9.44 -27.20 0.30
N ASN A 130 8.86 -27.02 1.48
CA ASN A 130 7.48 -26.57 1.66
C ASN A 130 7.28 -25.14 1.12
N VAL A 131 8.22 -24.23 1.36
CA VAL A 131 8.22 -22.88 0.77
C VAL A 131 8.22 -22.96 -0.75
N ALA A 132 9.14 -23.71 -1.35
CA ALA A 132 9.25 -23.83 -2.80
C ALA A 132 7.99 -24.47 -3.44
N GLU A 133 7.43 -25.51 -2.83
CA GLU A 133 6.19 -26.12 -3.30
C GLU A 133 5.01 -25.16 -3.21
N ARG A 134 4.91 -24.41 -2.10
CA ARG A 134 3.85 -23.43 -1.89
C ARG A 134 3.92 -22.28 -2.89
N LEU A 135 5.11 -21.71 -3.11
CA LEU A 135 5.28 -20.62 -4.09
C LEU A 135 4.90 -21.07 -5.50
N ARG A 136 5.27 -22.30 -5.91
CA ARG A 136 4.83 -22.87 -7.19
C ARG A 136 3.31 -23.01 -7.28
N LYS A 137 2.62 -23.35 -6.18
CA LYS A 137 1.15 -23.39 -6.15
C LYS A 137 0.56 -21.99 -6.34
N LEU A 138 1.14 -20.97 -5.70
CA LEU A 138 0.71 -19.57 -5.89
C LEU A 138 0.89 -19.09 -7.33
N GLU A 139 2.00 -19.48 -7.99
CA GLU A 139 2.21 -19.21 -9.42
C GLU A 139 1.16 -19.92 -10.29
N GLN A 140 0.90 -21.22 -10.03
CA GLN A 140 -0.10 -22.01 -10.75
C GLN A 140 -1.52 -21.45 -10.58
N ASP A 141 -1.82 -20.90 -9.41
CA ASP A 141 -3.11 -20.29 -9.08
C ASP A 141 -3.24 -18.86 -9.64
N GLY A 142 -2.17 -18.30 -10.21
CA GLY A 142 -2.14 -16.95 -10.79
C GLY A 142 -2.01 -15.83 -9.75
N ALA A 143 -1.67 -16.16 -8.50
CA ALA A 143 -1.49 -15.19 -7.42
C ALA A 143 -0.10 -14.55 -7.42
N LEU A 144 0.91 -15.24 -7.95
CA LEU A 144 2.30 -14.82 -7.92
C LEU A 144 2.88 -14.80 -9.33
N ASP A 145 3.52 -13.69 -9.70
CA ASP A 145 4.29 -13.60 -10.93
C ASP A 145 5.66 -14.30 -10.77
N VAL A 146 6.07 -14.99 -11.83
CA VAL A 146 7.31 -15.78 -11.91
C VAL A 146 8.53 -14.84 -11.85
N ALA A 147 8.38 -13.58 -12.24
CA ALA A 147 9.46 -12.59 -12.26
C ALA A 147 9.53 -11.75 -10.96
N GLY A 148 10.73 -11.58 -10.41
CA GLY A 148 11.04 -10.68 -9.29
C GLY A 148 10.48 -11.12 -7.93
N ASP A 149 9.16 -11.12 -7.75
CA ASP A 149 8.52 -11.37 -6.45
C ASP A 149 8.67 -12.83 -6.01
N HIS A 150 8.60 -13.81 -6.94
CA HIS A 150 8.90 -15.20 -6.62
C HIS A 150 10.33 -15.40 -6.08
N LEU A 151 11.33 -14.77 -6.71
CA LEU A 151 12.73 -14.86 -6.26
C LEU A 151 12.89 -14.29 -4.86
N CYS A 152 12.39 -13.07 -4.63
CA CYS A 152 12.46 -12.42 -3.33
C CYS A 152 11.75 -13.22 -2.24
N ARG A 153 10.54 -13.74 -2.50
CA ARG A 153 9.81 -14.59 -1.56
C ARG A 153 10.55 -15.87 -1.24
N ASN A 154 11.06 -16.57 -2.27
CA ASN A 154 11.79 -17.84 -2.07
C ASN A 154 13.07 -17.66 -1.24
N GLU A 155 13.80 -16.57 -1.47
CA GLU A 155 14.98 -16.24 -0.67
C GLU A 155 14.60 -15.83 0.75
N SER A 156 13.71 -14.84 0.91
CA SER A 156 13.33 -14.26 2.21
C SER A 156 12.65 -15.28 3.12
N LEU A 157 11.66 -16.03 2.62
CA LEU A 157 11.05 -17.14 3.35
C LEU A 157 12.02 -18.31 3.54
N GLY A 158 12.96 -18.49 2.62
CA GLY A 158 14.04 -19.45 2.80
C GLY A 158 14.95 -19.11 3.98
N PHE A 159 15.19 -17.82 4.22
CA PHE A 159 15.93 -17.38 5.39
C PHE A 159 15.12 -17.50 6.69
N GLN A 160 13.79 -17.38 6.66
CA GLN A 160 12.95 -17.77 7.81
C GLN A 160 13.13 -19.24 8.17
N CYS A 161 13.26 -20.13 7.18
CA CYS A 161 13.52 -21.53 7.46
C CYS A 161 14.83 -21.73 8.23
N ALA A 162 15.86 -20.92 7.98
CA ALA A 162 17.11 -20.98 8.73
C ALA A 162 16.89 -20.56 10.19
N LEU A 163 16.13 -19.48 10.44
CA LEU A 163 15.78 -19.06 11.80
C LEU A 163 14.94 -20.13 12.53
N LYS A 164 14.00 -20.76 11.82
CA LYS A 164 13.16 -21.85 12.36
C LYS A 164 13.99 -23.09 12.74
N ALA A 165 14.99 -23.42 11.94
CA ALA A 165 15.87 -24.55 12.20
C ALA A 165 16.75 -24.38 13.45
N GLY A 166 17.05 -23.13 13.85
CA GLY A 166 17.74 -22.84 15.12
C GLY A 166 16.82 -22.43 16.27
N ALA A 167 15.49 -22.56 16.14
CA ALA A 167 14.56 -22.16 17.20
C ALA A 167 14.65 -23.06 18.47
N GLY A 168 15.19 -24.28 18.34
CA GLY A 168 15.40 -25.21 19.46
C GLY A 168 16.74 -25.03 20.19
N CYS A 169 17.53 -24.03 19.80
CA CYS A 169 18.84 -23.76 20.37
C CYS A 169 18.76 -23.20 21.81
N PRO A 170 19.79 -23.41 22.65
CA PRO A 170 19.82 -22.88 24.00
C PRO A 170 19.82 -21.34 24.01
N GLU A 171 19.37 -20.72 25.10
CA GLU A 171 19.28 -19.25 25.24
C GLU A 171 20.60 -18.53 24.94
N LYS A 172 21.75 -19.17 25.23
CA LYS A 172 23.07 -18.64 24.87
C LYS A 172 23.24 -18.38 23.36
N ALA A 173 22.60 -19.19 22.51
CA ALA A 173 22.63 -19.01 21.06
C ALA A 173 21.65 -17.92 20.54
N GLU A 174 20.87 -17.28 21.41
CA GLU A 174 19.90 -16.24 21.00
C GLU A 174 20.57 -15.02 20.36
N ARG A 175 21.81 -14.70 20.78
CA ARG A 175 22.60 -13.65 20.13
C ARG A 175 22.95 -14.01 18.70
N ALA A 176 23.35 -15.27 18.46
CA ALA A 176 23.60 -15.78 17.12
C ALA A 176 22.33 -15.74 16.26
N ARG A 177 21.17 -16.14 16.82
CA ARG A 177 19.87 -16.02 16.15
C ARG A 177 19.60 -14.58 15.69
N LYS A 178 19.77 -13.61 16.60
CA LYS A 178 19.59 -12.18 16.31
C LYS A 178 20.59 -11.66 15.28
N ALA A 179 21.84 -12.10 15.32
CA ALA A 179 22.85 -11.75 14.32
C ALA A 179 22.48 -12.26 12.93
N VAL A 180 22.03 -13.52 12.84
CA VAL A 180 21.50 -14.12 11.61
C VAL A 180 20.29 -13.33 11.10
N GLU A 181 19.33 -13.01 11.97
CA GLU A 181 18.14 -12.23 11.62
C GLU A 181 18.48 -10.82 11.10
N ASN A 182 19.38 -10.10 11.78
CA ASN A 182 19.82 -8.77 11.37
C ASN A 182 20.58 -8.79 10.04
N TYR A 183 21.43 -9.79 9.82
CA TYR A 183 22.11 -9.98 8.54
C TYR A 183 21.13 -10.28 7.40
N ILE A 184 20.17 -11.19 7.62
CA ILE A 184 19.12 -11.50 6.63
C ILE A 184 18.34 -10.24 6.25
N ASN A 185 17.89 -9.46 7.24
CA ASN A 185 17.15 -8.24 7.01
C ASN A 185 17.95 -7.23 6.17
N LEU A 186 19.22 -7.03 6.51
CA LEU A 186 20.11 -6.16 5.74
C LEU A 186 20.34 -6.66 4.31
N LEU A 187 20.47 -7.98 4.13
CA LEU A 187 20.63 -8.59 2.80
C LEU A 187 19.36 -8.41 1.95
N MET A 188 18.17 -8.57 2.54
CA MET A 188 16.90 -8.33 1.83
C MET A 188 16.73 -6.88 1.43
N ASP A 189 17.11 -5.94 2.30
CA ASP A 189 17.13 -4.52 1.97
C ASP A 189 18.01 -4.29 0.72
N VAL A 190 19.23 -4.83 0.68
CA VAL A 190 20.12 -4.71 -0.49
C VAL A 190 19.55 -5.37 -1.74
N LYS A 191 18.88 -6.51 -1.62
CA LYS A 191 18.25 -7.15 -2.78
C LYS A 191 16.97 -6.48 -3.22
N THR A 192 16.57 -5.37 -2.58
CA THR A 192 15.28 -4.70 -2.80
C THR A 192 14.08 -5.64 -2.63
N CYS A 193 14.23 -6.64 -1.75
CA CYS A 193 13.21 -7.59 -1.38
C CYS A 193 12.59 -7.21 -0.04
N ARG A 194 11.35 -7.66 0.23
CA ARG A 194 10.78 -7.50 1.56
C ARG A 194 11.49 -8.40 2.56
N ARG A 195 11.59 -7.92 3.79
CA ARG A 195 12.16 -8.70 4.90
C ARG A 195 11.27 -9.89 5.21
N PRO A 196 11.83 -10.96 5.80
CA PRO A 196 11.07 -12.14 6.22
C PRO A 196 9.70 -11.84 6.85
N ALA A 197 9.68 -11.04 7.91
CA ALA A 197 8.46 -10.75 8.67
C ALA A 197 7.38 -10.04 7.81
N GLU A 198 7.78 -9.34 6.76
CA GLU A 198 6.86 -8.62 5.87
C GLU A 198 6.15 -9.56 4.89
N TYR A 199 6.70 -10.75 4.63
CA TYR A 199 6.05 -11.79 3.83
C TYR A 199 5.12 -12.70 4.63
N ALA A 200 5.06 -12.54 5.96
CA ALA A 200 4.10 -13.26 6.81
C ALA A 200 2.64 -12.96 6.42
N CYS A 201 2.39 -11.73 5.96
CA CYS A 201 1.10 -11.29 5.46
C CYS A 201 1.14 -11.18 3.93
N GLU A 202 0.27 -11.93 3.25
CA GLU A 202 0.14 -11.90 1.79
C GLU A 202 -1.09 -11.11 1.32
N GLY A 203 -1.44 -10.06 2.09
CA GLY A 203 -2.56 -9.18 1.75
C GLY A 203 -2.37 -8.48 0.40
N ASP A 204 -1.12 -8.26 -0.04
CA ASP A 204 -0.81 -7.70 -1.34
C ASP A 204 -1.15 -8.65 -2.50
N LEU A 205 -0.83 -9.95 -2.36
CA LEU A 205 -1.21 -10.96 -3.35
C LEU A 205 -2.74 -11.15 -3.36
N PHE A 206 -3.37 -11.09 -2.19
CA PHE A 206 -4.82 -11.22 -2.07
C PHE A 206 -5.53 -10.07 -2.78
N ASP A 207 -5.09 -8.84 -2.52
CA ASP A 207 -5.61 -7.65 -3.20
C ASP A 207 -5.33 -7.68 -4.71
N HIS A 208 -4.19 -8.23 -5.14
CA HIS A 208 -3.85 -8.41 -6.55
C HIS A 208 -4.81 -9.39 -7.26
N CYS A 209 -5.17 -10.52 -6.62
CA CYS A 209 -6.11 -11.50 -7.17
C CYS A 209 -7.45 -10.87 -7.58
N TYR A 210 -7.98 -9.95 -6.78
CA TYR A 210 -9.20 -9.22 -7.09
C TYR A 210 -8.96 -8.02 -8.02
N TRP A 211 -7.79 -7.37 -7.94
CA TRP A 211 -7.39 -6.27 -8.82
C TRP A 211 -7.42 -6.66 -10.30
N MET A 212 -6.99 -7.86 -10.64
CA MET A 212 -6.99 -8.34 -12.04
C MET A 212 -8.37 -8.26 -12.70
N VAL A 213 -9.45 -8.36 -11.92
CA VAL A 213 -10.82 -8.24 -12.44
C VAL A 213 -11.18 -6.79 -12.76
N MET A 214 -10.69 -5.85 -11.96
CA MET A 214 -10.93 -4.40 -12.08
C MET A 214 -10.00 -3.70 -13.09
N SER A 215 -8.76 -4.18 -13.23
CA SER A 215 -7.69 -3.51 -14.00
C SER A 215 -7.69 -3.76 -15.51
N GLY A 216 -8.62 -4.59 -16.01
CA GLY A 216 -8.84 -4.71 -17.46
C GLY A 216 -9.57 -3.49 -18.05
N PRO A 217 -9.92 -3.51 -19.35
CA PRO A 217 -10.58 -2.39 -20.04
C PRO A 217 -11.89 -1.89 -19.40
N ALA A 218 -12.52 -2.66 -18.51
CA ALA A 218 -13.58 -2.20 -17.61
C ALA A 218 -13.16 -1.03 -16.68
N ALA A 219 -11.88 -0.70 -16.53
CA ALA A 219 -11.45 0.52 -15.85
C ALA A 219 -11.67 1.80 -16.68
N ARG A 220 -11.92 1.68 -18.00
CA ARG A 220 -12.27 2.82 -18.90
C ARG A 220 -13.76 3.15 -18.91
N LEU A 221 -14.43 2.78 -17.82
CA LEU A 221 -15.80 3.17 -17.55
C LEU A 221 -15.91 4.70 -17.42
N PRO A 222 -16.92 5.28 -18.05
CA PRO A 222 -18.34 4.94 -17.85
C PRO A 222 -18.95 3.89 -18.82
N LEU A 223 -18.27 3.57 -19.92
CA LEU A 223 -18.75 2.62 -20.93
C LEU A 223 -18.19 1.23 -20.66
N LEU A 224 -19.05 0.27 -20.33
CA LEU A 224 -18.62 -1.13 -20.27
C LEU A 224 -18.20 -1.53 -21.70
N PRO A 225 -17.10 -2.28 -21.88
CA PRO A 225 -16.72 -2.75 -23.20
C PRO A 225 -17.85 -3.62 -23.76
N SER A 226 -18.38 -3.25 -24.92
CA SER A 226 -19.44 -4.01 -25.59
C SER A 226 -18.88 -5.21 -26.36
N ASP A 227 -17.56 -5.30 -26.53
CA ASP A 227 -16.95 -6.42 -27.24
C ASP A 227 -16.97 -7.70 -26.39
N ALA A 228 -17.55 -8.75 -26.95
CA ALA A 228 -17.74 -10.03 -26.26
C ALA A 228 -16.41 -10.68 -25.83
N GLU A 229 -15.32 -10.42 -26.55
CA GLU A 229 -13.99 -10.94 -26.21
C GLU A 229 -13.48 -10.35 -24.89
N THR A 230 -13.59 -9.03 -24.71
CA THR A 230 -13.20 -8.36 -23.47
C THR A 230 -14.09 -8.76 -22.30
N LEU A 231 -15.41 -8.80 -22.49
CA LEU A 231 -16.33 -9.28 -21.44
C LEU A 231 -16.04 -10.73 -21.04
N SER A 232 -15.72 -11.61 -22.01
CA SER A 232 -15.31 -12.98 -21.75
C SER A 232 -14.01 -13.05 -20.92
N LYS A 233 -13.02 -12.21 -21.24
CA LYS A 233 -11.77 -12.10 -20.45
C LYS A 233 -12.05 -11.68 -19.01
N HIS A 234 -12.94 -10.71 -18.79
CA HIS A 234 -13.32 -10.28 -17.44
C HIS A 234 -14.08 -11.37 -16.67
N CYS A 235 -15.02 -12.06 -17.31
CA CYS A 235 -15.70 -13.19 -16.69
C CYS A 235 -14.70 -14.30 -16.30
N LYS A 236 -13.73 -14.60 -17.17
CA LYS A 236 -12.66 -15.56 -16.85
C LYS A 236 -11.84 -15.12 -15.65
N ALA A 237 -11.43 -13.85 -15.59
CA ALA A 237 -10.70 -13.29 -14.45
C ALA A 237 -11.52 -13.35 -13.16
N ALA A 238 -12.82 -13.02 -13.24
CA ALA A 238 -13.72 -13.06 -12.10
C ALA A 238 -13.87 -14.49 -11.54
N LYS A 239 -13.99 -15.48 -12.43
CA LYS A 239 -14.04 -16.90 -12.07
C LYS A 239 -12.72 -17.45 -11.53
N SER A 240 -11.58 -16.86 -11.90
CA SER A 240 -10.27 -17.30 -11.38
C SER A 240 -9.92 -16.76 -9.99
N ALA A 241 -10.53 -15.65 -9.55
CA ALA A 241 -10.18 -15.01 -8.28
C ALA A 241 -10.27 -15.95 -7.05
N PRO A 242 -11.29 -16.81 -6.88
CA PRO A 242 -11.31 -17.77 -5.77
C PRO A 242 -10.18 -18.81 -5.83
N THR A 243 -9.75 -19.19 -7.03
CA THR A 243 -8.60 -20.11 -7.17
C THR A 243 -7.30 -19.38 -6.82
N CYS A 244 -7.17 -18.12 -7.24
CA CYS A 244 -6.02 -17.26 -6.95
C CYS A 244 -5.81 -17.06 -5.44
N THR A 245 -6.87 -16.86 -4.67
CA THR A 245 -6.75 -16.56 -3.22
C THR A 245 -6.62 -17.78 -2.32
N ARG A 246 -6.94 -19.00 -2.80
CA ARG A 246 -7.14 -20.19 -1.95
C ARG A 246 -5.96 -20.59 -1.08
N ASN A 247 -4.73 -20.28 -1.49
CA ASN A 247 -3.47 -20.71 -0.84
C ASN A 247 -2.72 -19.54 -0.17
N LEU A 248 -3.32 -18.35 -0.16
CA LEU A 248 -2.72 -17.16 0.41
C LEU A 248 -2.79 -17.17 1.93
N GLN A 249 -1.73 -16.67 2.56
CA GLN A 249 -1.62 -16.56 4.01
C GLN A 249 -1.97 -15.15 4.46
N ILE A 250 -3.23 -14.98 4.90
CA ILE A 250 -3.74 -13.70 5.44
C ILE A 250 -3.88 -13.71 6.98
N GLU A 251 -3.70 -14.87 7.62
CA GLU A 251 -3.91 -15.03 9.06
C GLU A 251 -2.91 -14.25 9.93
N GLN A 252 -1.71 -13.98 9.41
CA GLN A 252 -0.69 -13.20 10.09
C GLN A 252 -0.72 -11.71 9.70
N CYS A 253 -1.70 -11.29 8.89
CA CYS A 253 -1.92 -9.88 8.62
C CYS A 253 -2.44 -9.14 9.87
N PRO A 254 -2.17 -7.83 10.00
CA PRO A 254 -2.82 -7.01 11.01
C PRO A 254 -4.35 -7.11 10.92
N GLU A 255 -5.05 -7.02 12.05
CA GLU A 255 -6.53 -7.15 12.10
C GLU A 255 -7.24 -6.11 11.22
N GLU A 256 -6.70 -4.89 11.16
CA GLU A 256 -7.19 -3.84 10.26
C GLU A 256 -7.09 -4.26 8.79
N THR A 257 -5.97 -4.87 8.39
CA THR A 257 -5.77 -5.43 7.06
C THR A 257 -6.74 -6.57 6.79
N LYS A 258 -6.88 -7.53 7.71
CA LYS A 258 -7.84 -8.64 7.56
C LYS A 258 -9.26 -8.15 7.35
N LYS A 259 -9.69 -7.12 8.09
CA LYS A 259 -11.01 -6.51 7.92
C LYS A 259 -11.20 -5.93 6.51
N ILE A 260 -10.19 -5.25 5.97
CA ILE A 260 -10.23 -4.72 4.59
C ILE A 260 -10.32 -5.87 3.59
N LEU A 261 -9.46 -6.88 3.71
CA LEU A 261 -9.44 -8.04 2.80
C LEU A 261 -10.78 -8.79 2.82
N GLY A 262 -11.36 -9.02 4.00
CA GLY A 262 -12.68 -9.63 4.13
C GLY A 262 -13.79 -8.78 3.50
N THR A 263 -13.70 -7.45 3.60
CA THR A 263 -14.67 -6.55 2.94
C THR A 263 -14.54 -6.61 1.42
N ILE A 264 -13.32 -6.73 0.87
CA ILE A 264 -13.06 -6.92 -0.56
C ILE A 264 -13.67 -8.25 -1.02
N GLU A 265 -13.39 -9.34 -0.31
CA GLU A 265 -13.95 -10.66 -0.61
C GLU A 265 -15.49 -10.64 -0.60
N ASP A 266 -16.10 -10.05 0.42
CA ASP A 266 -17.55 -9.92 0.52
C ASP A 266 -18.14 -9.07 -0.61
N GLY A 267 -17.48 -7.97 -0.97
CA GLY A 267 -17.86 -7.11 -2.09
C GLY A 267 -17.72 -7.81 -3.43
N PHE A 268 -16.80 -8.77 -3.54
CA PHE A 268 -16.55 -9.50 -4.77
C PHE A 268 -17.57 -10.62 -5.02
N ARG A 269 -18.27 -11.14 -4.00
CA ARG A 269 -19.12 -12.34 -4.12
C ARG A 269 -20.15 -12.28 -5.26
N SER A 270 -20.71 -11.10 -5.57
CA SER A 270 -21.70 -10.93 -6.63
C SER A 270 -21.10 -10.68 -8.02
N ILE A 271 -19.82 -10.32 -8.09
CA ILE A 271 -19.14 -9.88 -9.32
C ILE A 271 -19.14 -10.97 -10.39
N PRO A 272 -18.82 -12.25 -10.09
CA PRO A 272 -18.90 -13.31 -11.09
C PRO A 272 -20.29 -13.42 -11.72
N ASP A 273 -21.36 -13.34 -10.93
CA ASP A 273 -22.73 -13.48 -11.44
C ASP A 273 -23.12 -12.30 -12.34
N SER A 274 -22.65 -11.09 -12.04
CA SER A 274 -22.93 -9.90 -12.85
C SER A 274 -22.11 -9.86 -14.14
N ILE A 275 -20.79 -10.12 -14.07
CA ILE A 275 -19.89 -10.01 -15.23
C ILE A 275 -20.01 -11.21 -16.17
N CYS A 276 -20.35 -12.39 -15.65
CA CYS A 276 -20.55 -13.59 -16.46
C CYS A 276 -22.01 -13.79 -16.90
N ASN A 277 -22.87 -12.80 -16.71
CA ASN A 277 -24.25 -12.90 -17.14
C ASN A 277 -24.34 -12.97 -18.67
N GLU A 278 -25.10 -13.95 -19.20
CA GLU A 278 -25.23 -14.18 -20.64
C GLU A 278 -25.89 -13.01 -21.39
N GLU A 279 -26.74 -12.24 -20.71
CA GLU A 279 -27.40 -11.05 -21.25
C GLU A 279 -26.51 -9.80 -21.21
N LEU A 280 -25.37 -9.86 -20.50
CA LEU A 280 -24.50 -8.70 -20.31
C LEU A 280 -24.04 -8.05 -21.63
N PRO A 281 -23.59 -8.79 -22.67
CA PRO A 281 -23.14 -8.15 -23.91
C PRO A 281 -24.23 -7.29 -24.56
N THR A 282 -25.44 -7.84 -24.74
CA THR A 282 -26.58 -7.10 -25.31
C THR A 282 -27.01 -5.96 -24.40
N SER A 283 -27.00 -6.18 -23.08
CA SER A 283 -27.34 -5.13 -22.11
C SER A 283 -26.35 -3.97 -22.13
N VAL A 284 -25.05 -4.25 -22.32
CA VAL A 284 -23.99 -3.25 -22.43
C VAL A 284 -24.14 -2.45 -23.72
N GLU A 285 -24.47 -3.10 -24.84
CA GLU A 285 -24.77 -2.39 -26.10
C GLU A 285 -25.94 -1.41 -25.93
N GLU A 286 -27.03 -1.84 -25.29
CA GLU A 286 -28.18 -0.98 -25.05
C GLU A 286 -27.88 0.14 -24.05
N TRP A 287 -27.12 -0.15 -22.98
CA TRP A 287 -26.63 0.88 -22.05
C TRP A 287 -25.79 1.93 -22.77
N ASN A 288 -24.81 1.52 -23.56
CA ASN A 288 -23.89 2.42 -24.26
C ASN A 288 -24.58 3.26 -25.33
N LYS A 289 -25.63 2.74 -26.01
CA LYS A 289 -26.44 3.51 -26.97
C LYS A 289 -27.34 4.54 -26.29
N CYS A 290 -27.84 4.21 -25.10
CA CYS A 290 -28.79 5.04 -24.38
C CYS A 290 -28.13 6.11 -23.51
N LEU A 291 -26.93 5.83 -22.99
CA LEU A 291 -26.18 6.72 -22.10
C LEU A 291 -26.12 8.15 -22.67
N ASP A 292 -26.50 9.14 -21.88
CA ASP A 292 -26.40 10.55 -22.27
C ASP A 292 -24.98 11.09 -22.01
N PRO A 293 -24.14 11.26 -23.05
CA PRO A 293 -22.76 11.66 -22.87
C PRO A 293 -22.62 13.13 -22.43
N GLU A 294 -23.55 14.00 -22.84
CA GLU A 294 -23.53 15.42 -22.49
C GLU A 294 -23.90 15.61 -21.01
N ALA A 295 -24.94 14.90 -20.55
CA ALA A 295 -25.29 14.88 -19.14
C ALA A 295 -24.17 14.31 -18.27
N LEU A 296 -23.49 13.27 -18.75
CA LEU A 296 -22.36 12.66 -18.05
C LEU A 296 -21.17 13.60 -17.93
N GLU A 297 -20.75 14.21 -19.05
CA GLU A 297 -19.64 15.16 -19.08
C GLU A 297 -19.94 16.37 -18.18
N LYS A 298 -21.16 16.90 -18.28
CA LYS A 298 -21.61 18.00 -17.43
C LYS A 298 -21.54 17.63 -15.95
N CYS A 299 -22.12 16.49 -15.56
CA CYS A 299 -22.09 16.02 -14.18
C CYS A 299 -20.65 15.82 -13.67
N MET A 300 -19.77 15.19 -14.46
CA MET A 300 -18.36 15.00 -14.10
C MET A 300 -17.61 16.33 -13.95
N SER A 301 -17.93 17.34 -14.77
CA SER A 301 -17.32 18.67 -14.69
C SER A 301 -17.68 19.44 -13.41
N GLU A 302 -18.85 19.13 -12.83
CA GLU A 302 -19.36 19.74 -11.61
C GLU A 302 -18.79 19.08 -10.33
N ILE A 303 -18.11 17.93 -10.45
CA ILE A 303 -17.45 17.26 -9.32
C ILE A 303 -16.35 18.20 -8.77
N PRO A 304 -16.45 18.63 -7.49
CA PRO A 304 -15.51 19.60 -6.96
C PRO A 304 -14.09 19.05 -6.94
N ARG A 305 -13.18 19.73 -7.64
CA ARG A 305 -11.78 19.35 -7.70
C ARG A 305 -11.16 19.34 -6.29
N PRO A 306 -10.20 18.44 -6.04
CA PRO A 306 -9.42 18.47 -4.82
C PRO A 306 -8.81 19.86 -4.56
N ASN A 307 -8.88 20.35 -3.33
CA ASN A 307 -8.20 21.58 -2.94
C ASN A 307 -6.68 21.32 -3.01
N PRO A 308 -5.89 22.11 -3.77
CA PRO A 308 -4.45 21.90 -3.90
C PRO A 308 -3.67 22.04 -2.59
N THR A 309 -4.27 22.54 -1.51
CA THR A 309 -3.64 22.72 -0.20
C THR A 309 -3.90 21.59 0.81
N PHE A 310 -4.18 20.35 0.38
CA PHE A 310 -4.28 19.24 1.34
C PHE A 310 -3.01 19.10 2.16
N VAL A 311 -3.19 19.11 3.48
CA VAL A 311 -2.10 19.14 4.46
C VAL A 311 -1.84 17.74 5.02
N SER A 312 -2.77 16.79 4.85
CA SER A 312 -2.68 15.44 5.40
C SER A 312 -3.14 14.34 4.43
N GLU A 313 -2.61 13.11 4.61
CA GLU A 313 -3.05 11.91 3.88
C GLU A 313 -4.54 11.61 4.08
N ALA A 314 -5.08 11.92 5.27
CA ALA A 314 -6.50 11.74 5.57
C ALA A 314 -7.39 12.64 4.71
N ASP A 315 -6.99 13.89 4.47
CA ASP A 315 -7.72 14.80 3.58
C ASP A 315 -7.70 14.28 2.14
N VAL A 316 -6.55 13.78 1.68
CA VAL A 316 -6.41 13.16 0.35
C VAL A 316 -7.35 11.96 0.21
N HIS A 317 -7.43 11.10 1.23
CA HIS A 317 -8.31 9.94 1.25
C HIS A 317 -9.80 10.30 1.19
N VAL A 318 -10.23 11.26 2.01
CA VAL A 318 -11.63 11.74 2.01
C VAL A 318 -12.02 12.27 0.63
N HIS A 319 -11.12 13.04 0.00
CA HIS A 319 -11.35 13.56 -1.34
C HIS A 319 -11.38 12.48 -2.41
N LEU A 320 -10.47 11.49 -2.34
CA LEU A 320 -10.49 10.32 -3.21
C LEU A 320 -11.83 9.58 -3.13
N CYS A 321 -12.30 9.30 -1.92
CA CYS A 321 -13.56 8.59 -1.73
C CYS A 321 -14.76 9.38 -2.24
N ARG A 322 -14.80 10.69 -1.98
CA ARG A 322 -15.86 11.56 -2.49
C ARG A 322 -15.87 11.62 -4.02
N ASP A 323 -14.71 11.80 -4.65
CA ASP A 323 -14.58 11.84 -6.11
C ASP A 323 -15.11 10.55 -6.74
N ARG A 324 -14.76 9.39 -6.19
CA ARG A 324 -15.24 8.09 -6.69
C ARG A 324 -16.75 7.90 -6.50
N GLU A 325 -17.29 8.32 -5.35
CA GLU A 325 -18.73 8.26 -5.09
C GLU A 325 -19.52 9.15 -6.07
N GLU A 326 -19.08 10.40 -6.27
CA GLU A 326 -19.74 11.33 -7.20
C GLU A 326 -19.60 10.89 -8.66
N LYS A 327 -18.47 10.29 -9.06
CA LYS A 327 -18.32 9.68 -10.39
C LYS A 327 -19.37 8.60 -10.63
N LEU A 328 -19.55 7.67 -9.70
CA LEU A 328 -20.59 6.64 -9.82
C LEU A 328 -21.99 7.26 -9.91
N LYS A 329 -22.28 8.34 -9.16
CA LYS A 329 -23.54 9.10 -9.29
C LYS A 329 -23.77 9.61 -10.69
N CYS A 330 -22.75 10.25 -11.27
CA CYS A 330 -22.84 10.74 -12.64
C CYS A 330 -23.05 9.60 -13.66
N GLU A 331 -22.30 8.51 -13.53
CA GLU A 331 -22.41 7.34 -14.42
C GLU A 331 -23.82 6.74 -14.39
N LEU A 332 -24.39 6.55 -13.21
CA LEU A 332 -25.74 5.99 -13.06
C LEU A 332 -26.84 6.97 -13.47
N ALA A 333 -26.65 8.28 -13.24
CA ALA A 333 -27.60 9.32 -13.61
C ALA A 333 -27.69 9.48 -15.14
N ALA A 334 -26.55 9.43 -15.84
CA ALA A 334 -26.49 9.52 -17.29
C ALA A 334 -27.21 8.36 -18.00
N GLY A 335 -27.29 7.18 -17.36
CA GLY A 335 -28.04 6.03 -17.85
C GLY A 335 -29.39 5.82 -17.17
N SER A 336 -29.90 6.81 -16.42
CA SER A 336 -31.13 6.66 -15.63
C SER A 336 -32.38 6.43 -16.48
N ASN A 337 -32.41 6.98 -17.68
CA ASN A 337 -33.53 6.86 -18.64
C ASN A 337 -33.43 5.63 -19.54
N CYS A 338 -32.47 4.73 -19.29
CA CYS A 338 -32.27 3.57 -20.15
C CYS A 338 -33.33 2.48 -19.97
N PRO A 339 -33.63 1.74 -21.06
CA PRO A 339 -34.63 0.68 -21.02
C PRO A 339 -34.23 -0.43 -20.06
N SER A 340 -35.21 -1.25 -19.65
CA SER A 340 -34.97 -2.39 -18.76
C SER A 340 -33.98 -3.41 -19.33
N SER A 341 -33.83 -3.49 -20.66
CA SER A 341 -32.79 -4.29 -21.33
C SER A 341 -31.37 -3.88 -20.96
N ALA A 342 -31.14 -2.65 -20.48
CA ALA A 342 -29.85 -2.16 -20.01
C ALA A 342 -29.58 -2.45 -18.50
N SER A 343 -30.51 -3.11 -17.80
CA SER A 343 -30.45 -3.29 -16.35
C SER A 343 -29.29 -4.17 -15.88
N VAL A 344 -28.91 -5.19 -16.64
CA VAL A 344 -27.77 -6.08 -16.32
C VAL A 344 -26.45 -5.31 -16.36
N ALA A 345 -26.25 -4.48 -17.39
CA ALA A 345 -25.09 -3.60 -17.49
C ALA A 345 -25.03 -2.58 -16.35
N LYS A 346 -26.17 -1.94 -16.01
CA LYS A 346 -26.26 -1.02 -14.86
C LYS A 346 -25.85 -1.68 -13.55
N LYS A 347 -26.31 -2.92 -13.31
CA LYS A 347 -25.97 -3.70 -12.12
C LYS A 347 -24.47 -4.04 -12.10
N ALA A 348 -23.92 -4.54 -13.21
CA ALA A 348 -22.50 -4.88 -13.32
C ALA A 348 -21.60 -3.65 -13.07
N LEU A 349 -21.95 -2.50 -13.65
CA LEU A 349 -21.28 -1.21 -13.39
C LEU A 349 -21.28 -0.87 -11.89
N TYR A 350 -22.45 -0.90 -11.25
CA TYR A 350 -22.58 -0.59 -9.84
C TYR A 350 -21.72 -1.50 -8.95
N GLU A 351 -21.76 -2.82 -9.20
CA GLU A 351 -21.00 -3.77 -8.40
C GLU A 351 -19.49 -3.59 -8.57
N LEU A 352 -19.02 -3.39 -9.81
CA LEU A 352 -17.61 -3.08 -10.11
C LEU A 352 -17.13 -1.81 -9.38
N ARG A 353 -17.91 -0.73 -9.42
CA ARG A 353 -17.59 0.53 -8.73
C ARG A 353 -17.63 0.40 -7.22
N THR A 354 -18.55 -0.43 -6.70
CA THR A 354 -18.64 -0.70 -5.26
C THR A 354 -17.44 -1.50 -4.76
N LEU A 355 -16.96 -2.48 -5.55
CA LEU A 355 -15.73 -3.20 -5.25
C LEU A 355 -14.51 -2.26 -5.28
N GLU A 356 -14.43 -1.40 -6.29
CA GLU A 356 -13.36 -0.40 -6.41
C GLU A 356 -13.34 0.53 -5.20
N ASN A 357 -14.49 1.06 -4.79
CA ASN A 357 -14.61 1.86 -3.57
C ASN A 357 -14.22 1.09 -2.31
N THR A 358 -14.61 -0.18 -2.21
CA THR A 358 -14.26 -1.05 -1.08
C THR A 358 -12.75 -1.24 -0.96
N ARG A 359 -12.04 -1.43 -2.07
CA ARG A 359 -10.57 -1.53 -2.11
C ARG A 359 -9.90 -0.29 -1.53
N TYR A 360 -10.39 0.89 -1.87
CA TYR A 360 -9.91 2.16 -1.33
C TYR A 360 -10.52 2.52 0.02
N ASN A 361 -11.12 1.56 0.75
CA ASN A 361 -11.73 1.78 2.06
C ASN A 361 -12.70 2.99 2.08
N CYS A 362 -13.44 3.15 0.99
CA CYS A 362 -14.49 4.15 0.84
C CYS A 362 -15.85 3.54 1.19
N THR A 363 -16.76 4.36 1.68
CA THR A 363 -18.12 3.92 2.00
C THR A 363 -18.81 3.36 0.76
N ARG A 364 -19.52 2.24 0.90
CA ARG A 364 -20.32 1.66 -0.19
C ARG A 364 -21.50 2.57 -0.52
N PRO A 365 -21.65 3.03 -1.78
CA PRO A 365 -22.76 3.90 -2.14
C PRO A 365 -24.08 3.11 -2.23
N LYS A 366 -25.21 3.63 -1.73
CA LYS A 366 -26.52 2.92 -1.73
C LYS A 366 -27.33 3.14 -3.02
N ILE A 367 -27.69 2.07 -3.75
CA ILE A 367 -28.43 2.09 -5.04
C ILE A 367 -29.71 2.96 -5.02
N ASP A 368 -30.36 3.06 -3.88
CA ASP A 368 -31.70 3.61 -3.66
C ASP A 368 -31.79 5.15 -3.77
N ASN A 369 -30.66 5.86 -3.81
CA ASN A 369 -30.61 7.33 -3.98
C ASN A 369 -30.33 7.81 -5.41
N TYR A 370 -30.13 6.91 -6.37
CA TYR A 370 -29.64 7.26 -7.72
C TYR A 370 -30.75 7.56 -8.75
N GLY A 371 -32.01 7.69 -8.31
CA GLY A 371 -33.18 7.95 -9.15
C GLY A 371 -33.71 9.39 -9.11
N GLY A 372 -33.01 10.32 -8.46
CA GLY A 372 -33.38 11.73 -8.42
C GLY A 372 -32.20 12.60 -8.85
N SER A 373 -32.46 13.56 -9.72
CA SER A 373 -31.52 14.57 -10.22
C SER A 373 -31.05 15.57 -9.14
N GLY A 374 -30.73 15.08 -7.95
CA GLY A 374 -30.28 15.88 -6.81
C GLY A 374 -28.88 15.47 -6.42
N PHE A 375 -27.88 16.27 -6.82
CA PHE A 375 -26.61 16.32 -6.11
C PHE A 375 -26.86 16.32 -4.60
N SER A 376 -26.02 15.59 -3.86
CA SER A 376 -25.99 15.62 -2.40
C SER A 376 -25.99 17.08 -1.93
N THR A 377 -27.14 17.56 -1.47
CA THR A 377 -27.26 18.93 -0.99
C THR A 377 -26.35 19.08 0.23
N ASN A 378 -25.55 20.15 0.20
CA ASN A 378 -24.63 20.55 1.26
C ASN A 378 -25.21 20.26 2.67
N PRO A 379 -24.41 19.76 3.64
CA PRO A 379 -24.85 19.54 5.02
C PRO A 379 -25.52 20.77 5.66
N THR A 380 -25.17 21.97 5.20
CA THR A 380 -25.72 23.26 5.64
C THR A 380 -27.20 23.47 5.26
N ILE A 381 -27.71 22.77 4.25
CA ILE A 381 -29.11 22.89 3.78
C ILE A 381 -30.05 21.97 4.58
N LEU A 382 -29.56 20.83 5.06
CA LEU A 382 -30.33 19.92 5.92
C LEU A 382 -30.59 20.51 7.33
N VAL A 383 -29.66 21.31 7.84
CA VAL A 383 -29.81 22.03 9.13
C VAL A 383 -30.79 23.21 9.00
N THR A 384 -30.85 23.87 7.85
CA THR A 384 -31.81 24.97 7.63
C THR A 384 -33.23 24.47 7.32
N LEU A 385 -33.38 23.34 6.61
CA LEU A 385 -34.69 22.71 6.37
C LEU A 385 -35.32 22.14 7.65
N SER A 386 -34.52 21.53 8.53
CA SER A 386 -35.01 21.04 9.83
C SER A 386 -35.41 22.20 10.75
N ALA A 387 -34.69 23.32 10.74
CA ALA A 387 -35.08 24.54 11.47
C ALA A 387 -36.36 25.20 10.90
N LEU A 388 -36.57 25.17 9.57
CA LEU A 388 -37.78 25.66 8.92
C LEU A 388 -39.01 24.77 9.18
N CYS A 389 -38.85 23.45 9.29
CA CYS A 389 -39.95 22.54 9.67
C CYS A 389 -40.39 22.71 11.14
N VAL A 390 -39.48 23.12 12.05
CA VAL A 390 -39.84 23.45 13.44
C VAL A 390 -40.46 24.86 13.53
N ALA A 391 -40.04 25.80 12.68
CA ALA A 391 -40.59 27.15 12.64
C ALA A 391 -41.92 27.28 11.87
N LEU A 392 -42.26 26.30 11.01
CA LEU A 392 -43.50 26.23 10.23
C LEU A 392 -44.52 25.23 10.78
N LEU A 393 -44.50 24.97 12.09
CA LEU A 393 -45.67 24.49 12.84
C LEU A 393 -46.44 25.72 13.37
N PRO A 394 -47.29 26.41 12.57
CA PRO A 394 -48.14 27.45 13.12
C PRO A 394 -49.36 26.84 13.80
N LEU A 395 -49.75 27.46 14.91
CA LEU A 395 -51.16 27.73 15.23
C LEU A 395 -52.12 26.53 15.10
N LYS A 396 -52.02 25.55 16.01
CA LYS A 396 -53.16 24.70 16.36
C LYS A 396 -53.25 24.47 17.87
N GLN A 397 -53.22 25.55 18.65
CA GLN A 397 -53.55 25.47 20.08
C GLN A 397 -54.18 26.73 20.70
N THR A 398 -54.84 27.58 19.91
CA THR A 398 -55.56 28.75 20.46
C THR A 398 -56.93 29.03 19.84
N LEU A 399 -57.62 28.00 19.31
CA LEU A 399 -59.03 28.10 18.88
C LEU A 399 -59.86 26.89 19.32
N LEU A 400 -59.69 26.45 20.58
CA LEU A 400 -60.62 25.54 21.26
C LEU A 400 -60.73 25.92 22.75
N ARG A 401 -60.97 27.21 23.02
CA ARG A 401 -61.32 27.68 24.36
C ARG A 401 -62.21 28.93 24.32
N ASP A 402 -63.25 28.88 23.49
CA ASP A 402 -64.45 29.73 23.57
C ASP A 402 -65.53 29.10 22.67
N PHE A 403 -66.15 28.01 23.12
CA PHE A 403 -67.56 27.67 22.87
C PHE A 403 -67.91 26.45 23.74
N ASN A 404 -68.84 26.70 24.68
CA ASN A 404 -69.39 25.89 25.77
C ASN A 404 -68.61 25.85 27.08
#